data_AF-A0A9E3UVN7-F1
#
_entry.id   AF-A0A9E3UVN7-F1
#
_cell.length_a   1.000
_cell.length_b   1.000
_cell.length_c   1.000
_cell.angle_alpha   90.00
_cell.angle_beta   90.00
_cell.angle_gamma   90.00
#
_symmetry.space_group_name_H-M   'P 1'
#
loop_
_entity.id
_entity.type
_entity.pdbx_description
1 polymer ?
#
loop_
_entity_poly.entity_id
_entity_poly.type
_entity_poly.pdbx_seq_one_letter_code
_entity_poly.pdbx_strand_id
1 'polypeptide(L)'
;MSEVIWLFGRCGAGKTTLARLLVEALERRNRSVFLLDGDQVRTGLSRDLGFSAGGREENHRRIAEVALLAAGQGILTVVATMAPEERQRDLVRRVVGDRLLWVYVDTPIEECIRRDPKGLYRRAAAGELGGLMEYPFEEPRSGEATVTVSTSGHTPEVCLGRLWAGLKGRLSLEDGG
;
A
#
# COMPACT_ATOMS: atom_id res chain seq x y z
N MET A 1 12.03 -16.01 8.12
CA MET A 1 11.87 -14.54 8.00
C MET A 1 10.92 -14.26 6.84
N SER A 2 10.08 -13.24 6.92
CA SER A 2 8.98 -13.04 5.95
C SER A 2 9.07 -11.72 5.19
N GLU A 3 8.25 -11.61 4.15
CA GLU A 3 8.21 -10.47 3.23
C GLU A 3 7.32 -9.34 3.74
N VAL A 4 7.56 -8.13 3.20
CA VAL A 4 6.71 -6.96 3.37
C VAL A 4 6.11 -6.62 2.01
N ILE A 5 4.81 -6.88 1.84
CA ILE A 5 4.07 -6.57 0.62
C ILE A 5 3.50 -5.16 0.77
N TRP A 6 3.99 -4.21 -0.04
CA TRP A 6 3.61 -2.81 0.09
C TRP A 6 2.81 -2.33 -1.12
N LEU A 7 1.51 -2.14 -0.92
CA LEU A 7 0.59 -1.57 -1.90
C LEU A 7 0.67 -0.04 -1.86
N PHE A 8 1.04 0.55 -2.99
CA PHE A 8 1.06 2.01 -3.19
C PHE A 8 0.31 2.43 -4.46
N GLY A 9 -0.05 3.70 -4.56
CA GLY A 9 -0.96 4.18 -5.60
C GLY A 9 -1.85 5.32 -5.11
N ARG A 10 -2.56 5.97 -6.04
CA ARG A 10 -3.39 7.15 -5.78
C ARG A 10 -4.48 6.90 -4.73
N CYS A 11 -4.91 7.93 -4.01
CA CYS A 11 -6.09 7.84 -3.15
C CYS A 11 -7.28 7.34 -4.00
N GLY A 12 -8.14 6.45 -3.46
CA GLY A 12 -9.24 5.88 -4.25
C GLY A 12 -8.87 4.76 -5.24
N ALA A 13 -7.58 4.45 -5.44
CA ALA A 13 -7.14 3.38 -6.36
C ALA A 13 -7.52 1.94 -5.93
N GLY A 14 -8.10 1.74 -4.73
CA GLY A 14 -8.52 0.41 -4.26
C GLY A 14 -7.50 -0.37 -3.42
N LYS A 15 -6.40 0.25 -2.99
CA LYS A 15 -5.34 -0.38 -2.17
C LYS A 15 -5.85 -1.09 -0.92
N THR A 16 -6.66 -0.41 -0.09
CA THR A 16 -7.19 -1.00 1.15
C THR A 16 -8.07 -2.21 0.87
N THR A 17 -8.91 -2.15 -0.17
CA THR A 17 -9.74 -3.29 -0.60
C THR A 17 -8.87 -4.46 -1.02
N LEU A 18 -7.87 -4.21 -1.86
CA LEU A 18 -6.99 -5.25 -2.38
C LEU A 18 -6.09 -5.84 -1.28
N ALA A 19 -5.63 -5.02 -0.34
CA ALA A 19 -4.86 -5.46 0.82
C ALA A 19 -5.65 -6.39 1.74
N ARG A 20 -6.93 -6.06 2.04
CA ARG A 20 -7.80 -6.92 2.85
C ARG A 20 -8.10 -8.25 2.17
N LEU A 21 -8.43 -8.22 0.88
CA LEU A 21 -8.64 -9.43 0.10
C LEU A 21 -7.38 -10.32 0.02
N LEU A 22 -6.20 -9.70 -0.06
CA LEU A 22 -4.93 -10.41 -0.01
C LEU A 22 -4.70 -11.06 1.36
N VAL A 23 -4.96 -10.32 2.45
CA VAL A 23 -4.90 -10.84 3.83
C VAL A 23 -5.82 -12.07 3.97
N GLU A 24 -7.09 -11.96 3.60
CA GLU A 24 -8.05 -13.07 3.65
C GLU A 24 -7.61 -14.27 2.80
N ALA A 25 -6.98 -14.03 1.65
CA ALA A 25 -6.44 -15.10 0.80
C ALA A 25 -5.23 -15.81 1.43
N LEU A 26 -4.37 -15.07 2.14
CA LEU A 26 -3.21 -15.60 2.83
C LEU A 26 -3.60 -16.33 4.11
N GLU A 27 -4.53 -15.80 4.89
CA GLU A 27 -5.06 -16.42 6.11
C GLU A 27 -5.75 -17.76 5.80
N ARG A 28 -6.52 -17.85 4.71
CA ARG A 28 -7.07 -19.12 4.20
C ARG A 28 -6.03 -20.17 3.83
N ARG A 29 -4.76 -19.76 3.71
CA ARG A 29 -3.60 -20.63 3.47
C ARG A 29 -2.75 -20.79 4.73
N ASN A 30 -3.35 -20.59 5.90
CA ASN A 30 -2.72 -20.70 7.22
C ASN A 30 -1.52 -19.76 7.42
N ARG A 31 -1.53 -18.59 6.77
CA ARG A 31 -0.51 -17.55 6.97
C ARG A 31 -1.03 -16.48 7.89
N SER A 32 -0.32 -16.26 8.99
CA SER A 32 -0.54 -15.07 9.83
C SER A 32 -0.06 -13.83 9.08
N VAL A 33 -0.94 -12.84 8.95
CA VAL A 33 -0.64 -11.59 8.24
C VAL A 33 -0.82 -10.40 9.18
N PHE A 34 0.15 -9.50 9.16
CA PHE A 34 0.05 -8.22 9.85
C PHE A 34 -0.31 -7.12 8.84
N LEU A 35 -1.50 -6.53 8.97
CA LEU A 35 -1.98 -5.48 8.07
C LEU A 35 -1.71 -4.08 8.64
N LEU A 36 -1.02 -3.25 7.87
CA LEU A 36 -0.80 -1.83 8.15
C LEU A 36 -1.52 -0.97 7.09
N ASP A 37 -2.70 -0.46 7.42
CA ASP A 37 -3.42 0.50 6.59
C ASP A 37 -3.08 1.94 6.99
N GLY A 38 -2.72 2.77 6.01
CA GLY A 38 -2.26 4.14 6.25
C GLY A 38 -3.28 5.05 6.96
N ASP A 39 -4.59 4.79 6.82
CA ASP A 39 -5.61 5.54 7.56
C ASP A 39 -5.63 5.12 9.03
N GLN A 40 -5.56 3.81 9.30
CA GLN A 40 -5.54 3.28 10.67
C GLN A 40 -4.27 3.67 11.42
N VAL A 41 -3.12 3.65 10.74
CA VAL A 41 -1.85 4.11 11.32
C VAL A 41 -1.96 5.57 11.78
N ARG A 42 -2.67 6.42 11.02
CA ARG A 42 -2.86 7.84 11.35
C ARG A 42 -3.79 8.11 12.51
N THR A 43 -4.62 7.16 12.93
CA THR A 43 -5.44 7.32 14.16
C THR A 43 -4.68 6.92 15.42
N GLY A 44 -3.61 6.12 15.29
CA GLY A 44 -2.80 5.62 16.40
C GLY A 44 -1.35 6.07 16.32
N LEU A 45 -0.51 5.21 15.73
CA LEU A 45 0.95 5.34 15.65
C LEU A 45 1.45 6.69 15.10
N SER A 46 0.69 7.30 14.19
CA SER A 46 1.05 8.54 13.50
C SER A 46 0.04 9.67 13.75
N ARG A 47 -0.71 9.64 14.86
CA ARG A 47 -1.73 10.64 15.19
C ARG A 47 -1.19 12.05 15.43
N ASP A 48 0.09 12.15 15.78
CA ASP A 48 0.84 13.38 15.98
C ASP A 48 1.31 14.01 14.66
N LEU A 49 1.22 13.28 13.54
CA LEU A 49 1.72 13.74 12.25
C LEU A 49 0.62 14.37 11.39
N GLY A 50 0.88 15.59 10.93
CA GLY A 50 0.09 16.23 9.89
C GLY A 50 0.30 15.62 8.49
N PHE A 51 -0.16 16.36 7.48
CA PHE A 51 -0.04 16.00 6.06
C PHE A 51 1.03 16.81 5.31
N SER A 52 1.92 17.49 6.02
CA SER A 52 3.10 18.15 5.43
C SER A 52 4.02 17.12 4.77
N ALA A 53 4.91 17.57 3.89
CA ALA A 53 5.94 16.73 3.27
C ALA A 53 6.72 15.91 4.32
N GLY A 54 7.24 16.57 5.37
CA GLY A 54 7.97 15.90 6.45
C GLY A 54 7.09 14.95 7.28
N GLY A 55 5.84 15.32 7.57
CA GLY A 55 4.90 14.44 8.28
C GLY A 55 4.53 13.19 7.49
N ARG A 56 4.46 13.28 6.16
CA ARG A 56 4.27 12.12 5.28
C ARG A 56 5.51 11.25 5.24
N GLU A 57 6.69 11.82 5.12
CA GLU A 57 7.95 11.08 5.12
C GLU A 57 8.14 10.28 6.41
N GLU A 58 7.96 10.93 7.58
CA GLU A 58 8.05 10.28 8.88
C GLU A 58 6.96 9.21 9.07
N ASN A 59 5.74 9.44 8.56
CA ASN A 59 4.71 8.41 8.59
C ASN A 59 5.12 7.15 7.82
N HIS A 60 5.69 7.28 6.62
CA HIS A 60 6.17 6.13 5.86
C HIS A 60 7.35 5.45 6.56
N ARG A 61 8.27 6.22 7.17
CA ARG A 61 9.36 5.66 7.99
C ARG A 61 8.83 4.81 9.13
N ARG A 62 7.89 5.33 9.94
CA ARG A 62 7.28 4.59 11.07
C ARG A 62 6.62 3.29 10.63
N ILE A 63 5.86 3.34 9.53
CA ILE A 63 5.22 2.15 8.96
C ILE A 63 6.28 1.14 8.50
N ALA A 64 7.36 1.59 7.87
CA ALA A 64 8.43 0.72 7.41
C ALA A 64 9.18 0.03 8.56
N GLU A 65 9.48 0.74 9.64
CA GLU A 65 10.10 0.16 10.84
C GLU A 65 9.21 -0.93 11.46
N VAL A 66 7.91 -0.64 11.61
CA VAL A 66 6.96 -1.60 12.18
C VAL A 66 6.81 -2.82 11.27
N ALA A 67 6.74 -2.61 9.95
CA ALA A 67 6.66 -3.69 8.98
C ALA A 67 7.92 -4.57 9.02
N LEU A 68 9.11 -3.96 9.14
CA LEU A 68 10.37 -4.68 9.25
C LEU A 68 10.44 -5.52 10.53
N LEU A 69 9.99 -4.96 11.68
CA LEU A 69 9.95 -5.69 12.95
C LEU A 69 9.03 -6.92 12.87
N ALA A 70 7.82 -6.77 12.32
CA ALA A 70 6.89 -7.88 12.12
C ALA A 70 7.46 -8.95 11.19
N ALA A 71 8.00 -8.54 10.04
CA ALA A 71 8.68 -9.42 9.08
C ALA A 71 9.88 -10.15 9.69
N GLY A 72 10.63 -9.48 10.58
CA GLY A 72 11.74 -10.06 11.34
C GLY A 72 11.31 -11.19 12.28
N GLN A 73 10.08 -11.14 12.79
CA GLN A 73 9.47 -12.19 13.60
C GLN A 73 8.82 -13.31 12.76
N GLY A 74 9.00 -13.30 11.43
CA GLY A 74 8.39 -14.30 10.55
C GLY A 74 6.91 -14.06 10.26
N ILE A 75 6.39 -12.86 10.54
CA ILE A 75 5.01 -12.50 10.21
C ILE A 75 5.01 -11.80 8.86
N LEU A 76 4.24 -12.34 7.90
CA LEU A 76 4.05 -11.70 6.61
C LEU A 76 3.33 -10.37 6.81
N THR A 77 3.88 -9.28 6.28
CA THR A 77 3.29 -7.95 6.49
C THR A 77 2.70 -7.42 5.19
N VAL A 78 1.46 -6.94 5.24
CA VAL A 78 0.80 -6.24 4.13
C VAL A 78 0.62 -4.78 4.52
N VAL A 79 1.07 -3.87 3.67
CA VAL A 79 1.01 -2.43 3.90
C VAL A 79 0.20 -1.78 2.78
N ALA A 80 -0.70 -0.85 3.11
CA ALA A 80 -1.46 -0.07 2.13
C ALA A 80 -1.35 1.43 2.43
N THR A 81 -0.60 2.17 1.60
CA THR A 81 -0.37 3.62 1.75
C THR A 81 -0.35 4.30 0.38
N MET A 82 -0.40 5.63 0.32
CA MET A 82 -0.31 6.32 -0.97
C MET A 82 1.11 6.25 -1.56
N ALA A 83 2.15 6.42 -0.72
CA ALA A 83 3.58 6.56 -1.09
C ALA A 83 3.83 7.27 -2.45
N PRO A 84 3.33 8.50 -2.61
CA PRO A 84 3.27 9.18 -3.90
C PRO A 84 4.60 9.67 -4.46
N GLU A 85 5.60 9.92 -3.61
CA GLU A 85 6.90 10.46 -4.04
C GLU A 85 7.98 9.38 -4.02
N GLU A 86 8.86 9.38 -5.00
CA GLU A 86 10.00 8.50 -5.17
C GLU A 86 10.88 8.49 -3.91
N ARG A 87 11.17 9.66 -3.33
CA ARG A 87 11.96 9.75 -2.09
C ARG A 87 11.33 9.01 -0.90
N GLN A 88 10.00 8.92 -0.84
CA GLN A 88 9.28 8.20 0.21
C GLN A 88 9.42 6.69 -0.02
N ARG A 89 9.33 6.25 -1.29
CA ARG A 89 9.56 4.85 -1.65
C ARG A 89 11.01 4.44 -1.43
N ASP A 90 11.97 5.32 -1.72
CA ASP A 90 13.40 5.11 -1.43
C ASP A 90 13.67 5.01 0.07
N LEU A 91 13.02 5.84 0.88
CA LEU A 91 13.11 5.73 2.34
C LEU A 91 12.63 4.37 2.83
N VAL A 92 11.45 3.93 2.38
CA VAL A 92 10.91 2.62 2.73
C VAL A 92 11.83 1.49 2.27
N ARG A 93 12.37 1.59 1.04
CA ARG A 93 13.33 0.62 0.50
C ARG A 93 14.61 0.54 1.34
N ARG A 94 15.15 1.68 1.79
CA ARG A 94 16.33 1.72 2.67
C ARG A 94 16.07 1.05 4.02
N VAL A 95 14.87 1.19 4.58
CA VAL A 95 14.50 0.60 5.87
C VAL A 95 14.24 -0.91 5.72
N VAL A 96 13.38 -1.30 4.79
CA VAL A 96 12.90 -2.70 4.68
C VAL A 96 13.89 -3.61 3.96
N GLY A 97 14.68 -3.07 3.03
CA GLY A 97 15.67 -3.82 2.24
C GLY A 97 15.04 -4.86 1.31
N ASP A 98 15.72 -6.00 1.13
CA ASP A 98 15.35 -7.02 0.14
C ASP A 98 14.05 -7.77 0.46
N ARG A 99 13.46 -7.55 1.64
CA ARG A 99 12.16 -8.13 2.02
C ARG A 99 10.98 -7.40 1.38
N LEU A 100 11.22 -6.23 0.79
CA LEU A 100 10.18 -5.35 0.28
C LEU A 100 9.69 -5.81 -1.11
N LEU A 101 8.39 -6.08 -1.21
CA LEU A 101 7.70 -6.35 -2.47
C LEU A 101 6.75 -5.19 -2.78
N TRP A 102 7.13 -4.34 -3.73
CA TRP A 102 6.30 -3.21 -4.15
C TRP A 102 5.16 -3.65 -5.06
N VAL A 103 3.94 -3.27 -4.69
CA VAL A 103 2.73 -3.50 -5.49
C VAL A 103 2.18 -2.14 -5.92
N TYR A 104 2.33 -1.81 -7.19
CA TYR A 104 1.75 -0.60 -7.74
C TYR A 104 0.28 -0.84 -8.11
N VAL A 105 -0.62 -0.18 -7.40
CA VAL A 105 -2.06 -0.17 -7.71
C VAL A 105 -2.34 1.00 -8.64
N ASP A 106 -2.23 0.71 -9.93
CA ASP A 106 -2.34 1.67 -11.01
C ASP A 106 -3.80 1.95 -11.32
N THR A 107 -4.26 3.17 -11.09
CA THR A 107 -5.65 3.56 -11.36
C THR A 107 -5.66 5.02 -11.76
N PRO A 108 -6.25 5.36 -12.93
CA PRO A 108 -6.34 6.74 -13.38
C PRO A 108 -7.00 7.64 -12.33
N ILE A 109 -6.57 8.90 -12.26
CA ILE A 109 -7.08 9.83 -11.26
C ILE A 109 -8.57 10.10 -11.47
N GLU A 110 -9.05 10.10 -12.71
CA GLU A 110 -10.46 10.27 -13.08
C GLU A 110 -11.32 9.18 -12.46
N GLU A 111 -10.85 7.94 -12.50
CA GLU A 111 -11.53 6.80 -11.89
C GLU A 111 -11.47 6.86 -10.36
N CYS A 112 -10.37 7.34 -9.79
CA CYS A 112 -10.24 7.57 -8.35
C CYS A 112 -11.24 8.63 -7.85
N ILE A 113 -11.36 9.75 -8.58
CA ILE A 113 -12.31 10.84 -8.31
C ILE A 113 -13.76 10.34 -8.47
N ARG A 114 -14.04 9.56 -9.51
CA ARG A 114 -15.38 9.01 -9.76
C ARG A 114 -15.84 8.08 -8.63
N ARG A 115 -14.92 7.26 -8.09
CA ARG A 115 -15.22 6.31 -7.00
C ARG A 115 -15.37 7.00 -5.64
N ASP A 116 -14.50 7.97 -5.35
CA ASP A 116 -14.39 8.75 -4.10
C ASP A 116 -14.94 8.05 -2.83
N PRO A 117 -14.42 6.85 -2.47
CA PRO A 117 -15.04 6.00 -1.44
C PRO A 117 -15.03 6.62 -0.04
N LYS A 118 -14.18 7.64 0.17
CA LYS A 118 -13.99 8.33 1.45
C LYS A 118 -14.50 9.78 1.40
N GLY A 119 -15.10 10.22 0.29
CA GLY A 119 -15.55 11.61 0.11
C GLY A 119 -14.40 12.63 0.08
N LEU A 120 -13.15 12.21 -0.08
CA LEU A 120 -11.98 13.07 0.04
C LEU A 120 -11.84 13.98 -1.17
N TYR A 121 -12.17 13.49 -2.37
CA TYR A 121 -12.14 14.29 -3.59
C TYR A 121 -13.24 15.36 -3.57
N ARG A 122 -14.45 15.00 -3.13
CA ARG A 122 -15.54 15.96 -2.95
C ARG A 122 -15.19 17.06 -1.96
N ARG A 123 -14.60 16.70 -0.83
CA ARG A 123 -14.16 17.66 0.21
C ARG A 123 -13.00 18.55 -0.27
N ALA A 124 -12.08 18.00 -1.05
CA ALA A 124 -11.02 18.78 -1.68
C ALA A 124 -11.58 19.80 -2.67
N ALA A 125 -12.54 19.39 -3.51
CA ALA A 125 -13.24 20.29 -4.43
C ALA A 125 -14.05 21.39 -3.71
N ALA A 126 -14.54 21.12 -2.50
CA ALA A 126 -15.19 22.10 -1.63
C ALA A 126 -14.21 23.01 -0.86
N GLY A 127 -12.90 22.84 -1.04
CA GLY A 127 -11.86 23.62 -0.34
C GLY A 127 -11.60 23.18 1.10
N GLU A 128 -12.24 22.11 1.59
CA GLU A 128 -12.08 21.61 2.96
C GLU A 128 -10.80 20.79 3.16
N LEU A 129 -10.27 20.23 2.07
CA LEU A 129 -9.05 19.43 2.05
C LEU A 129 -8.09 20.00 1.00
N GLY A 130 -7.35 21.03 1.42
CA GLY A 130 -6.32 21.65 0.59
C GLY A 130 -5.24 20.65 0.14
N GLY A 131 -4.79 20.80 -1.10
CA GLY A 131 -3.62 20.10 -1.63
C GLY A 131 -3.81 18.63 -2.02
N LEU A 132 -4.99 18.00 -1.85
CA LEU A 132 -5.19 16.60 -2.28
C LEU A 132 -5.10 16.45 -3.82
N MET A 133 -5.73 17.36 -4.55
CA MET A 133 -5.78 17.36 -6.02
C MET A 133 -4.45 17.81 -6.64
N GLU A 134 -3.73 18.69 -5.95
CA GLU A 134 -2.45 19.25 -6.36
C GLU A 134 -1.27 18.36 -5.97
N TYR A 135 -1.50 17.35 -5.11
CA TYR A 135 -0.44 16.49 -4.62
C TYR A 135 0.13 15.65 -5.78
N PRO A 136 1.42 15.79 -6.12
CA PRO A 136 2.01 15.04 -7.22
C PRO A 136 2.02 13.54 -6.92
N PHE A 137 1.84 12.73 -7.96
CA PHE A 137 2.04 11.29 -7.86
C PHE A 137 3.09 10.90 -8.90
N GLU A 138 4.26 10.50 -8.41
CA GLU A 138 5.38 10.06 -9.23
C GLU A 138 5.21 8.57 -9.50
N GLU A 139 5.05 8.21 -10.76
CA GLU A 139 4.99 6.81 -11.18
C GLU A 139 6.25 6.04 -10.76
N PRO A 140 6.15 4.72 -10.53
CA PRO A 140 7.32 3.93 -10.20
C PRO A 140 8.34 3.94 -11.34
N ARG A 141 9.63 3.96 -10.97
CA ARG A 141 10.72 3.74 -11.92
C ARG A 141 10.62 2.35 -12.55
N SER A 142 11.24 2.18 -13.72
CA SER A 142 11.34 0.86 -14.34
C SER A 142 11.96 -0.16 -13.38
N GLY A 143 11.25 -1.26 -13.13
CA GLY A 143 11.66 -2.31 -12.21
C GLY A 143 11.48 -2.01 -10.71
N GLU A 144 10.94 -0.85 -10.33
CA GLU A 144 10.67 -0.53 -8.92
C GLU A 144 9.51 -1.36 -8.37
N ALA A 145 8.42 -1.49 -9.14
CA ALA A 145 7.27 -2.32 -8.76
C ALA A 145 7.55 -3.80 -9.06
N THR A 146 7.33 -4.65 -8.07
CA THR A 146 7.35 -6.11 -8.23
C THR A 146 6.14 -6.58 -9.03
N VAL A 147 4.98 -5.97 -8.78
CA VAL A 147 3.72 -6.25 -9.46
C VAL A 147 2.99 -4.93 -9.70
N THR A 148 2.45 -4.75 -10.90
CA THR A 148 1.52 -3.66 -11.22
C THR A 148 0.13 -4.23 -11.44
N VAL A 149 -0.88 -3.65 -10.79
CA VAL A 149 -2.27 -4.08 -10.88
C VAL A 149 -3.13 -2.89 -11.26
N SER A 150 -3.71 -2.92 -12.46
CA SER A 150 -4.75 -1.98 -12.85
C SER A 150 -6.10 -2.38 -12.24
N THR A 151 -6.76 -1.45 -11.56
CA THR A 151 -8.09 -1.67 -10.97
C THR A 151 -9.23 -1.05 -11.78
N SER A 152 -8.91 -0.30 -12.84
CA SER A 152 -9.93 0.30 -13.70
C SER A 152 -10.59 -0.79 -14.55
N GLY A 153 -11.92 -0.80 -14.61
CA GLY A 153 -12.69 -1.78 -15.40
C GLY A 153 -12.61 -3.23 -14.92
N HIS A 154 -12.14 -3.48 -13.70
CA HIS A 154 -11.96 -4.83 -13.16
C HIS A 154 -12.59 -4.97 -11.77
N THR A 155 -13.10 -6.17 -11.45
CA THR A 155 -13.60 -6.45 -10.10
C THR A 155 -12.43 -6.64 -9.12
N PRO A 156 -12.65 -6.47 -7.80
CA PRO A 156 -11.62 -6.73 -6.80
C PRO A 156 -11.04 -8.14 -6.86
N GLU A 157 -11.85 -9.15 -7.19
CA GLU A 157 -11.44 -10.56 -7.29
C GLU A 157 -10.51 -10.80 -8.47
N VAL A 158 -10.79 -10.17 -9.61
CA VAL A 158 -9.90 -10.20 -10.79
C VAL A 158 -8.56 -9.53 -10.46
N CYS A 159 -8.60 -8.39 -9.77
CA CYS A 159 -7.40 -7.68 -9.33
C CYS A 159 -6.58 -8.53 -8.35
N LEU A 160 -7.25 -9.19 -7.40
CA LEU A 160 -6.62 -10.11 -6.45
C LEU A 160 -5.97 -11.29 -7.17
N GLY A 161 -6.62 -11.89 -8.16
CA GLY A 161 -6.06 -12.98 -8.95
C GLY A 161 -4.76 -12.58 -9.66
N ARG A 162 -4.73 -11.37 -10.25
CA ARG A 162 -3.52 -10.81 -10.87
C ARG A 162 -2.41 -10.54 -9.85
N LEU A 163 -2.77 -9.93 -8.73
CA LEU A 163 -1.85 -9.67 -7.62
C LEU A 163 -1.22 -10.98 -7.12
N TRP A 164 -2.06 -11.99 -6.85
CA TRP A 164 -1.64 -13.30 -6.40
C TRP A 164 -0.71 -13.99 -7.40
N ALA A 165 -1.06 -13.97 -8.69
CA ALA A 165 -0.22 -14.55 -9.74
C ALA A 165 1.17 -13.89 -9.81
N GLY A 166 1.25 -12.58 -9.60
CA GLY A 166 2.51 -11.84 -9.54
C GLY A 166 3.31 -12.09 -8.26
N LEU A 167 2.66 -12.36 -7.12
CA LEU A 167 3.37 -12.53 -5.85
C LEU A 167 3.74 -13.97 -5.53
N LYS A 168 2.94 -14.98 -5.92
CA LYS A 168 3.06 -16.36 -5.42
C LYS A 168 4.46 -16.99 -5.51
N GLY A 169 5.24 -16.67 -6.55
CA GLY A 169 6.60 -17.21 -6.71
C GLY A 169 7.69 -16.46 -5.92
N ARG A 170 7.31 -15.39 -5.23
CA ARG A 170 8.19 -14.50 -4.44
C ARG A 170 7.87 -14.54 -2.95
N LEU A 171 6.74 -15.15 -2.59
CA LEU A 171 6.38 -15.37 -1.20
C LEU A 171 7.04 -16.66 -0.76
N SER A 172 7.71 -16.63 0.40
CA SER A 172 8.16 -17.82 1.10
C SER A 172 6.94 -18.54 1.66
N LEU A 173 6.21 -19.24 0.78
CA LEU A 173 5.13 -20.14 1.14
C LEU A 173 5.78 -21.42 1.65
N GLU A 174 5.77 -21.62 2.97
CA GLU A 174 6.02 -22.95 3.51
C GLU A 174 4.85 -23.81 3.03
N ASP A 175 5.15 -24.81 2.20
CA ASP A 175 4.17 -25.82 1.81
C ASP A 175 3.72 -26.48 3.11
N GLY A 176 2.50 -26.15 3.55
CA GLY A 176 1.88 -26.81 4.69
C GLY A 176 1.72 -28.28 4.34
N GLY A 177 2.57 -29.12 4.92
CA GLY A 177 2.40 -30.57 4.94
C GLY A 177 1.19 -31.00 5.75
#